data_AF-A0A800N824-F1
#
_entry.id   AF-A0A800N824-F1
#
_cell.length_a   1.000
_cell.length_b   1.000
_cell.length_c   1.000
_cell.angle_alpha   90.00
_cell.angle_beta   90.00
_cell.angle_gamma   90.00
#
_symmetry.space_group_name_H-M   'P 1'
#
loop_
_entity.id
_entity.type
_entity.pdbx_description
1 polymer ?
#
loop_
_entity_poly.entity_id
_entity_poly.type
_entity_poly.pdbx_seq_one_letter_code
_entity_poly.pdbx_strand_id
1 'polypeptide(L)' 'MRETCFYCTKEITDKQMHLISFDLADNEREEILCKECYSEWLHGIKG' A
#
# COMPACT_ATOMS: atom_id res chain seq x y z
N MET A 1 -11.79 11.70 -2.15
CA MET A 1 -12.13 10.54 -1.30
C MET A 1 -11.07 10.43 -0.21
N ARG A 2 -11.36 9.78 0.92
CA ARG A 2 -10.33 9.46 1.93
C ARG A 2 -10.17 7.95 1.92
N GLU A 3 -9.01 7.50 1.53
CA GLU A 3 -8.66 6.08 1.52
C GLU A 3 -7.91 5.76 2.81
N THR A 4 -7.96 4.52 3.26
CA THR A 4 -7.23 4.08 4.46
C THR A 4 -6.07 3.19 4.06
N CYS A 5 -4.92 3.37 4.73
CA CYS A 5 -3.78 2.49 4.53
C CYS A 5 -4.14 1.05 4.90
N PHE A 6 -3.91 0.10 4.00
CA PHE A 6 -4.12 -1.33 4.25
C PHE A 6 -3.32 -1.82 5.47
N TYR A 7 -2.08 -1.35 5.64
CA TYR A 7 -1.19 -1.82 6.71
C TYR A 7 -1.44 -1.16 8.07
N CYS A 8 -1.55 0.18 8.10
CA CYS A 8 -1.57 0.93 9.35
C CYS A 8 -2.91 1.63 9.62
N THR A 9 -3.91 1.42 8.77
CA THR A 9 -5.28 1.95 8.84
C THR A 9 -5.40 3.48 8.98
N LYS A 10 -4.29 4.21 8.86
CA LYS A 10 -4.28 5.68 8.82
C LYS A 10 -5.10 6.18 7.63
N GLU A 11 -5.86 7.24 7.84
CA GLU A 11 -6.49 7.99 6.75
C GLU A 11 -5.41 8.64 5.88
N ILE A 12 -5.50 8.37 4.58
CA ILE A 12 -4.62 8.92 3.56
C ILE A 12 -5.42 9.89 2.71
N THR A 13 -4.86 11.08 2.55
CA THR A 13 -5.38 12.02 1.56
C THR A 13 -4.86 11.62 0.19
N ASP A 14 -5.69 11.81 -0.84
CA ASP A 14 -5.45 11.45 -2.25
C ASP A 14 -4.01 11.73 -2.76
N LYS A 15 -3.34 12.76 -2.23
CA LYS A 15 -1.96 13.11 -2.60
C LYS A 15 -0.86 12.19 -2.04
N GLN A 16 -1.18 11.31 -1.10
CA GLN A 16 -0.22 10.46 -0.37
C GLN A 16 -0.56 8.97 -0.47
N MET A 17 -1.56 8.61 -1.28
CA MET A 17 -1.95 7.22 -1.52
C MET A 17 -1.06 6.59 -2.58
N HIS A 18 -0.53 5.41 -2.27
CA HIS A 18 0.23 4.58 -3.18
C HIS A 18 -0.50 3.27 -3.37
N LEU A 19 -0.98 3.02 -4.59
CA LEU A 19 -1.55 1.73 -4.97
C LEU A 19 -0.42 0.73 -5.19
N ILE A 20 -0.57 -0.46 -4.61
CA ILE A 20 0.33 -1.58 -4.81
C ILE A 20 -0.44 -2.82 -5.17
N SER A 21 0.13 -3.60 -6.09
CA SER A 21 -0.41 -4.89 -6.49
C SER A 21 0.30 -5.97 -5.70
N PHE A 22 -0.44 -6.68 -4.85
CA PHE A 22 0.04 -7.90 -4.20
C PHE A 22 -0.31 -9.09 -5.07
N ASP A 23 0.69 -9.90 -5.40
CA ASP A 23 0.49 -11.21 -6.01
C ASP A 23 0.40 -12.24 -4.87
N LEU A 24 -0.82 -12.48 -4.39
CA LEU A 24 -1.10 -13.43 -3.33
C LEU A 24 -1.77 -14.65 -3.95
N ALA A 25 -0.97 -15.71 -4.16
CA ALA A 25 -1.45 -17.03 -4.59
C ALA A 25 -2.39 -16.96 -5.81
N ASP A 26 -1.84 -16.53 -6.96
CA ASP A 26 -2.55 -16.48 -8.25
C ASP A 26 -3.67 -15.43 -8.33
N ASN A 27 -3.76 -14.52 -7.35
CA ASN A 27 -4.67 -13.39 -7.40
C ASN A 27 -3.90 -12.08 -7.16
N GLU A 28 -3.88 -11.24 -8.20
CA GLU A 28 -3.45 -9.86 -8.10
C GLU A 28 -4.52 -9.06 -7.35
N ARG A 29 -4.16 -8.54 -6.17
CA ARG A 29 -5.01 -7.60 -5.40
C ARG A 29 -4.35 -6.25 -5.33
N GLU A 30 -5.09 -5.22 -5.71
CA GLU A 30 -4.67 -3.84 -5.58
C GLU A 30 -5.08 -3.33 -4.19
N GLU A 31 -4.09 -2.92 -3.40
CA GLU A 31 -4.28 -2.39 -2.06
C GLU A 31 -3.57 -1.03 -1.94
N ILE A 32 -4.02 -0.20 -0.99
CA ILE A 32 -3.51 1.17 -0.83
C ILE A 32 -2.61 1.24 0.39
N LEU A 33 -1.42 1.82 0.20
CA LEU A 33 -0.50 2.16 1.27
C LEU A 33 -0.28 3.66 1.37
N CYS A 34 0.00 4.09 2.60
CA CYS A 34 0.55 5.43 2.83
C CYS A 34 2.01 5.45 2.41
N LYS A 35 2.55 6.66 2.21
CA LYS A 35 3.97 6.87 1.88
C LYS A 35 4.95 6.09 2.77
N GLU A 36 4.70 6.03 4.08
CA GLU A 36 5.57 5.34 5.04
C GLU A 36 5.56 3.83 4.79
N CYS A 37 4.38 3.20 4.82
CA CYS A 37 4.24 1.76 4.60
C CYS A 37 4.65 1.34 3.18
N TYR A 38 4.41 2.19 2.18
CA TYR A 38 4.87 1.97 0.81
C TYR A 38 6.40 1.94 0.73
N SER A 39 7.08 2.87 1.43
CA SER A 39 8.54 2.87 1.49
C SER A 39 9.06 1.59 2.14
N GLU A 40 8.52 1.19 3.29
CA GLU A 40 8.91 -0.06 3.95
C GLU A 40 8.65 -1.29 3.09
N TRP A 41 7.51 -1.33 2.40
CA TRP A 41 7.16 -2.41 1.48
C TRP A 41 8.15 -2.50 0.30
N LEU A 42 8.55 -1.37 -0.29
CA LEU A 42 9.60 -1.34 -1.33
C LEU A 42 10.95 -1.83 -0.81
N HIS A 43 11.28 -1.54 0.45
CA HIS A 43 12.48 -2.09 1.08
C HIS A 43 12.37 -3.61 1.31
N GLY A 44 11.17 -4.11 1.64
CA GLY A 44 10.90 -5.53 1.87
C GLY A 44 10.94 -6.40 0.60
N ILE A 45 10.54 -5.87 -0.56
CA ILE A 45 10.61 -6.61 -1.85
C ILE A 45 12.04 -6.83 -2.34
N LYS A 46 12.99 -6.03 -1.87
CA LYS A 46 14.42 -6.19 -2.22
C LYS A 46 15.12 -7.33 -1.45
N GLY A 47 14.39 -8.15 -0.70
CA GLY A 47 14.89 -9.31 0.05
C GLY A 47 14.88 -10.60 -0.75
#